data_AF-A0A9D1XU71-F1
#
_entry.id   AF-A0A9D1XU71-F1
#
_cell.length_a   1.000
_cell.length_b   1.000
_cell.length_c   1.000
_cell.angle_alpha   90.00
_cell.angle_beta   90.00
_cell.angle_gamma   90.00
#
_symmetry.space_group_name_H-M   'P 1'
#
loop_
_entity.id
_entity.type
_entity.pdbx_description
1 polymer ?
#
loop_
_entity_poly.entity_id
_entity_poly.type
_entity_poly.pdbx_seq_one_letter_code
_entity_poly.pdbx_strand_id
1 'polypeptide(L)'
;MKRTISILLLISMLSVFACGSDSGDAETTGTTAVVSDETTTAAEEVVTLPDYELDLGGEDFTILYFDPVKDWGWNSNTPSDVDAEETNGEALNDAVFNRNRKIEEMYNLTIQAVAAEGNIHSQLEKSVMSNSGEYDAALLIQQGMEKPVAEGYIVQLDDLFNFDDPWWDKNSLEGLQILGKTYAIAGDITFYDKLIALGVFFNKNMAEDYGLGDIYQLVIDGDWTFEKMLEIGEMVSADVNGDNVYDKNDRYGFSGQNDAVYELLQSAGERFCTIGDDGIPYLSADSERAVNILVEIYTFMNDKAQFFNRQTNNLTVADTINMFMSNQVLFLMRPLSSLFDLRAMDAEFGIIPTPKMDTTQTQYYTSIGFTGAPLVTIPIDAKSVENSAKVLDTLAAESYLSVNDAFYDLVLGTKLTRDENSTENLDLILENRIYDPGCIFGFGDMANAFMKPGNPDTVASTIESYRSKVQADIDALVEAVEGN
;
A
#
# COMPACT_ATOMS: atom_id res chain seq x y z
N MET A 1 -32.19 -14.65 -17.57
CA MET A 1 -33.39 -13.81 -17.34
C MET A 1 -32.93 -12.50 -16.74
N LYS A 2 -33.04 -11.41 -17.49
CA LYS A 2 -32.59 -10.08 -17.07
C LYS A 2 -33.45 -9.59 -15.89
N ARG A 3 -32.83 -9.22 -14.78
CA ARG A 3 -33.47 -8.45 -13.70
C ARG A 3 -32.59 -7.26 -13.36
N THR A 4 -32.99 -6.14 -13.95
CA THR A 4 -32.60 -4.77 -13.64
C THR A 4 -32.90 -4.44 -12.17
N ILE A 5 -31.91 -3.93 -11.46
CA ILE A 5 -32.05 -3.31 -10.13
C ILE A 5 -32.36 -1.83 -10.37
N SER A 6 -33.44 -1.34 -9.76
CA SER A 6 -33.89 0.05 -9.88
C SER A 6 -33.53 0.81 -8.60
N ILE A 7 -32.69 1.85 -8.75
CA ILE A 7 -32.43 2.90 -7.76
C ILE A 7 -33.64 3.84 -7.74
N LEU A 8 -34.16 4.16 -6.56
CA LEU A 8 -35.24 5.12 -6.38
C LEU A 8 -34.92 6.04 -5.18
N LEU A 9 -34.26 7.15 -5.50
CA LEU A 9 -34.14 8.36 -4.69
C LEU A 9 -35.48 9.09 -4.67
N LEU A 10 -36.00 9.41 -3.48
CA LEU A 10 -37.25 10.12 -3.27
C LEU A 10 -36.97 11.46 -2.56
N ILE A 11 -36.73 12.50 -3.35
CA ILE A 11 -36.78 13.90 -2.92
C ILE A 11 -38.13 14.48 -3.37
N SER A 12 -39.03 14.75 -2.42
CA SER A 12 -40.00 15.86 -2.54
C SER A 12 -40.75 16.06 -1.22
N MET A 13 -40.66 17.26 -0.66
CA MET A 13 -41.83 18.14 -0.46
C MET A 13 -41.41 19.45 0.22
N LEU A 14 -41.25 20.48 -0.63
CA LEU A 14 -41.42 21.88 -0.24
C LEU A 14 -42.86 22.08 0.24
N SER A 15 -43.03 22.48 1.51
CA SER A 15 -44.28 22.98 2.05
C SER A 15 -44.08 24.41 2.50
N VAL A 16 -44.55 25.34 1.67
CA VAL A 16 -44.67 26.76 2.01
C VAL A 16 -45.85 26.93 2.97
N PHE A 17 -45.58 27.40 4.19
CA PHE A 17 -46.58 28.07 5.03
C PHE A 17 -46.09 29.47 5.36
N ALA A 18 -46.85 30.45 4.88
CA ALA A 18 -46.71 31.87 5.16
C ALA A 18 -47.60 32.28 6.35
N CYS A 19 -47.09 33.21 7.17
CA CYS A 19 -47.78 34.31 7.92
C CYS A 19 -46.87 34.74 9.09
N GLY A 20 -46.18 35.88 9.00
CA GLY A 20 -46.56 37.17 9.62
C GLY A 20 -45.81 37.35 10.96
N SER A 21 -45.05 38.40 11.27
CA SER A 21 -45.29 39.84 11.15
C SER A 21 -44.01 40.68 11.42
N ASP A 22 -44.11 41.97 11.04
CA ASP A 22 -43.34 43.16 11.47
C ASP A 22 -42.05 43.62 10.74
N SER A 23 -42.32 44.48 9.73
CA SER A 23 -41.88 45.89 9.58
C SER A 23 -40.39 46.27 9.63
N GLY A 24 -39.89 46.75 8.48
CA GLY A 24 -38.74 47.65 8.37
C GLY A 24 -38.28 47.83 6.91
N ASP A 25 -38.82 48.85 6.23
CA ASP A 25 -38.44 49.28 4.86
C ASP A 25 -36.99 49.79 4.77
N ALA A 26 -36.27 49.40 3.70
CA ALA A 26 -35.53 50.32 2.82
C ALA A 26 -35.01 49.58 1.56
N GLU A 27 -35.32 50.15 0.38
CA GLU A 27 -35.00 49.71 -0.99
C GLU A 27 -33.50 49.56 -1.29
N THR A 28 -33.08 48.58 -2.12
CA THR A 28 -32.63 48.83 -3.52
C THR A 28 -32.29 47.54 -4.31
N THR A 29 -32.87 47.47 -5.52
CA THR A 29 -32.44 46.83 -6.79
C THR A 29 -31.24 45.87 -6.83
N GLY A 30 -31.49 44.65 -7.34
CA GLY A 30 -30.47 43.76 -7.90
C GLY A 30 -31.08 42.66 -8.77
N THR A 31 -30.89 42.77 -10.08
CA THR A 31 -31.27 41.82 -11.13
C THR A 31 -30.73 40.41 -10.85
N THR A 32 -31.61 39.40 -10.77
CA THR A 32 -31.21 37.99 -10.73
C THR A 32 -30.99 37.50 -12.16
N ALA A 33 -29.73 37.32 -12.55
CA ALA A 33 -29.36 36.53 -13.72
C ALA A 33 -29.57 35.05 -13.37
N VAL A 34 -30.39 34.35 -14.14
CA VAL A 34 -30.50 32.90 -14.09
C VAL A 34 -29.26 32.35 -14.80
N VAL A 35 -28.32 31.81 -14.04
CA VAL A 35 -27.26 30.95 -14.57
C VAL A 35 -27.85 29.54 -14.61
N SER A 36 -28.07 29.04 -15.82
CA SER A 36 -28.32 27.63 -16.08
C SER A 36 -26.99 26.89 -15.99
N ASP A 37 -26.75 26.19 -14.89
CA ASP A 37 -25.72 25.15 -14.86
C ASP A 37 -26.26 23.94 -15.64
N GLU A 38 -25.81 23.81 -16.89
CA GLU A 38 -25.79 22.51 -17.57
C GLU A 38 -24.62 21.72 -16.98
N THR A 39 -24.91 20.86 -16.02
CA THR A 39 -23.96 19.83 -15.59
C THR A 39 -23.86 18.80 -16.69
N THR A 40 -22.85 18.93 -17.55
CA THR A 40 -22.49 17.88 -18.52
C THR A 40 -21.89 16.72 -17.71
N THR A 41 -22.68 15.68 -17.46
CA THR A 41 -22.15 14.41 -16.95
C THR A 41 -21.19 13.87 -18.01
N ALA A 42 -19.89 13.83 -17.69
CA ALA A 42 -18.93 13.11 -18.50
C ALA A 42 -19.39 11.65 -18.59
N ALA A 43 -19.43 11.09 -19.79
CA ALA A 43 -19.71 9.67 -19.95
C ALA A 43 -18.58 8.90 -19.27
N GLU A 44 -18.89 8.03 -18.31
CA GLU A 44 -17.95 7.03 -17.80
C GLU A 44 -17.45 6.21 -19.00
N GLU A 45 -16.15 6.24 -19.23
CA GLU A 45 -15.50 5.43 -20.25
C GLU A 45 -15.59 3.97 -19.80
N VAL A 46 -16.23 3.13 -20.61
CA VAL A 46 -16.37 1.71 -20.28
C VAL A 46 -15.00 1.07 -20.47
N VAL A 47 -14.33 0.72 -19.36
CA VAL A 47 -13.08 -0.03 -19.37
C VAL A 47 -13.35 -1.42 -19.94
N THR A 48 -12.61 -1.82 -20.97
CA THR A 48 -12.70 -3.14 -21.60
C THR A 48 -11.35 -3.82 -21.59
N LEU A 49 -11.35 -5.16 -21.64
CA LEU A 49 -10.11 -5.92 -21.78
C LEU A 49 -9.33 -5.52 -23.04
N PRO A 50 -7.99 -5.54 -22.98
CA PRO A 50 -7.14 -5.47 -24.16
C PRO A 50 -7.50 -6.56 -25.17
N ASP A 51 -7.63 -6.18 -26.45
CA ASP A 51 -7.96 -7.09 -27.55
C ASP A 51 -6.70 -7.39 -28.37
N TYR A 52 -5.91 -8.34 -27.88
CA TYR A 52 -4.72 -8.85 -28.57
C TYR A 52 -5.05 -10.12 -29.36
N GLU A 53 -4.69 -10.15 -30.65
CA GLU A 53 -4.67 -11.40 -31.42
C GLU A 53 -3.46 -12.26 -30.97
N LEU A 54 -3.71 -13.23 -30.08
CA LEU A 54 -2.68 -14.10 -29.50
C LEU A 54 -3.22 -15.53 -29.30
N ASP A 55 -2.41 -16.53 -29.68
CA ASP A 55 -2.64 -17.95 -29.43
C ASP A 55 -1.28 -18.58 -29.11
N LEU A 56 -1.11 -19.10 -27.89
CA LEU A 56 0.12 -19.69 -27.40
C LEU A 56 0.12 -21.24 -27.51
N GLY A 57 -0.82 -21.84 -28.23
CA GLY A 57 -0.74 -23.26 -28.61
C GLY A 57 -0.84 -24.25 -27.44
N GLY A 58 -1.32 -23.82 -26.29
CA GLY A 58 -1.38 -24.58 -25.03
C GLY A 58 -0.07 -24.57 -24.24
N GLU A 59 0.86 -23.65 -24.52
CA GLU A 59 2.11 -23.51 -23.77
C GLU A 59 1.89 -23.02 -22.33
N ASP A 60 2.82 -23.38 -21.45
CA ASP A 60 2.86 -22.85 -20.08
C ASP A 60 3.36 -21.39 -20.10
N PHE A 61 2.62 -20.52 -19.42
CA PHE A 61 2.99 -19.16 -19.05
C PHE A 61 3.42 -19.14 -17.58
N THR A 62 4.73 -19.12 -17.34
CA THR A 62 5.29 -19.28 -15.99
C THR A 62 5.53 -17.94 -15.31
N ILE A 63 4.92 -17.72 -14.15
CA ILE A 63 5.06 -16.51 -13.33
C ILE A 63 5.84 -16.85 -12.05
N LEU A 64 7.04 -16.29 -11.90
CA LEU A 64 7.79 -16.34 -10.64
C LEU A 64 7.20 -15.32 -9.65
N TYR A 65 6.89 -15.72 -8.43
CA TYR A 65 6.32 -14.79 -7.43
C TYR A 65 6.87 -15.03 -6.01
N PHE A 66 6.75 -14.01 -5.16
CA PHE A 66 7.10 -14.06 -3.75
C PHE A 66 5.90 -14.55 -2.93
N ASP A 67 6.08 -15.54 -2.05
CA ASP A 67 5.00 -16.10 -1.24
C ASP A 67 5.10 -15.58 0.20
N PRO A 68 4.30 -14.57 0.60
CA PRO A 68 4.39 -13.98 1.94
C PRO A 68 3.98 -14.96 3.06
N VAL A 69 3.19 -15.99 2.77
CA VAL A 69 2.83 -17.02 3.76
C VAL A 69 4.05 -17.88 4.04
N LYS A 70 4.72 -18.36 3.00
CA LYS A 70 5.95 -19.17 3.12
C LYS A 70 7.12 -18.37 3.67
N ASP A 71 7.36 -17.18 3.13
CA ASP A 71 8.58 -16.41 3.38
C ASP A 71 8.50 -15.59 4.67
N TRP A 72 7.31 -15.15 5.09
CA TRP A 72 7.10 -14.33 6.29
C TRP A 72 6.17 -14.93 7.35
N GLY A 73 5.62 -16.11 7.11
CA GLY A 73 4.70 -16.75 8.05
C GLY A 73 3.40 -15.95 8.23
N TRP A 74 2.97 -15.24 7.20
CA TRP A 74 1.64 -14.61 7.18
C TRP A 74 0.54 -15.65 7.36
N ASN A 75 -0.67 -15.17 7.68
CA ASN A 75 -1.82 -16.05 7.88
C ASN A 75 -2.06 -16.90 6.62
N SER A 76 -2.09 -18.23 6.78
CA SER A 76 -2.30 -19.19 5.68
C SER A 76 -3.69 -19.09 5.02
N ASN A 77 -4.61 -18.33 5.61
CA ASN A 77 -5.91 -18.02 5.00
C ASN A 77 -5.82 -16.82 4.03
N THR A 78 -4.65 -16.19 3.89
CA THR A 78 -4.44 -15.16 2.87
C THR A 78 -4.44 -15.85 1.50
N PRO A 79 -5.39 -15.53 0.60
CA PRO A 79 -5.47 -16.18 -0.71
C PRO A 79 -4.27 -15.78 -1.57
N SER A 80 -3.77 -16.73 -2.35
CA SER A 80 -2.81 -16.45 -3.43
C SER A 80 -3.50 -15.62 -4.52
N ASP A 81 -2.79 -14.62 -5.04
CA ASP A 81 -3.30 -13.69 -6.04
C ASP A 81 -2.72 -13.94 -7.44
N VAL A 82 -1.76 -14.86 -7.56
CA VAL A 82 -1.18 -15.30 -8.85
C VAL A 82 -1.80 -16.62 -9.29
N ASP A 83 -2.10 -17.51 -8.35
CA ASP A 83 -2.64 -18.85 -8.64
C ASP A 83 -3.65 -19.35 -7.62
N ALA A 84 -4.71 -19.95 -8.15
CA ALA A 84 -5.72 -20.68 -7.44
C ALA A 84 -6.03 -21.94 -8.27
N GLU A 85 -5.73 -23.12 -7.72
CA GLU A 85 -5.87 -24.40 -8.45
C GLU A 85 -7.35 -24.77 -8.69
N GLU A 86 -8.22 -24.44 -7.74
CA GLU A 86 -9.65 -24.71 -7.78
C GLU A 86 -10.46 -23.64 -7.04
N THR A 87 -11.75 -23.52 -7.39
CA THR A 87 -12.70 -22.74 -6.59
C THR A 87 -12.95 -23.42 -5.25
N ASN A 88 -12.98 -22.65 -4.17
CA ASN A 88 -13.24 -23.15 -2.81
C ASN A 88 -14.40 -22.43 -2.10
N GLY A 89 -15.07 -21.48 -2.79
CA GLY A 89 -16.20 -20.72 -2.27
C GLY A 89 -15.81 -19.43 -1.55
N GLU A 90 -14.51 -19.17 -1.35
CA GLU A 90 -14.01 -17.87 -0.93
C GLU A 90 -13.94 -16.93 -2.13
N ALA A 91 -14.57 -15.77 -2.03
CA ALA A 91 -14.78 -14.85 -3.16
C ALA A 91 -13.47 -14.46 -3.87
N LEU A 92 -12.41 -14.15 -3.11
CA LEU A 92 -11.10 -13.79 -3.68
C LEU A 92 -10.44 -14.94 -4.42
N ASN A 93 -10.43 -16.14 -3.82
CA ASN A 93 -9.86 -17.32 -4.46
C ASN A 93 -10.60 -17.65 -5.76
N ASP A 94 -11.93 -17.64 -5.72
CA ASP A 94 -12.76 -17.95 -6.87
C ASP A 94 -12.59 -16.88 -7.98
N ALA A 95 -12.40 -15.60 -7.62
CA ALA A 95 -12.11 -14.55 -8.58
C ALA A 95 -10.77 -14.75 -9.29
N VAL A 96 -9.70 -15.07 -8.54
CA VAL A 96 -8.37 -15.39 -9.10
C VAL A 96 -8.42 -16.61 -10.01
N PHE A 97 -9.09 -17.69 -9.59
CA PHE A 97 -9.30 -18.88 -10.42
C PHE A 97 -10.00 -18.52 -11.73
N ASN A 98 -11.11 -17.77 -11.66
CA ASN A 98 -11.89 -17.40 -12.83
C ASN A 98 -11.11 -16.50 -13.79
N ARG A 99 -10.37 -15.51 -13.27
CA ARG A 99 -9.46 -14.68 -14.06
C ARG A 99 -8.47 -15.58 -14.82
N ASN A 100 -7.77 -16.47 -14.11
CA ASN A 100 -6.74 -17.31 -14.72
C ASN A 100 -7.34 -18.19 -15.83
N ARG A 101 -8.47 -18.89 -15.56
CA ARG A 101 -9.16 -19.71 -16.58
C ARG A 101 -9.61 -18.91 -17.80
N LYS A 102 -10.05 -17.66 -17.61
CA LYS A 102 -10.46 -16.78 -18.71
C LYS A 102 -9.28 -16.45 -19.61
N ILE A 103 -8.14 -16.05 -19.04
CA ILE A 103 -6.94 -15.71 -19.81
C ILE A 103 -6.37 -16.94 -20.53
N GLU A 104 -6.37 -18.09 -19.86
CA GLU A 104 -5.98 -19.37 -20.47
C GLU A 104 -6.84 -19.73 -21.70
N GLU A 105 -8.16 -19.53 -21.63
CA GLU A 105 -9.06 -19.76 -22.77
C GLU A 105 -8.83 -18.71 -23.88
N MET A 106 -8.66 -17.44 -23.52
CA MET A 106 -8.46 -16.34 -24.48
C MET A 106 -7.20 -16.53 -25.32
N TYR A 107 -6.10 -16.95 -24.70
CA TYR A 107 -4.79 -17.03 -25.36
C TYR A 107 -4.30 -18.46 -25.58
N ASN A 108 -5.11 -19.47 -25.29
CA ASN A 108 -4.76 -20.88 -25.41
C ASN A 108 -3.39 -21.15 -24.75
N LEU A 109 -3.32 -20.90 -23.44
CA LEU A 109 -2.14 -21.10 -22.60
C LEU A 109 -2.52 -21.80 -21.29
N THR A 110 -1.54 -22.20 -20.49
CA THR A 110 -1.76 -22.61 -19.08
C THR A 110 -0.93 -21.71 -18.17
N ILE A 111 -1.55 -21.08 -17.16
CA ILE A 111 -0.82 -20.26 -16.19
C ILE A 111 -0.16 -21.18 -15.16
N GLN A 112 1.14 -21.02 -14.95
CA GLN A 112 1.91 -21.74 -13.95
C GLN A 112 2.53 -20.73 -12.97
N ALA A 113 2.14 -20.75 -11.70
CA ALA A 113 2.78 -19.90 -10.70
C ALA A 113 3.86 -20.67 -9.94
N VAL A 114 5.05 -20.07 -9.86
CA VAL A 114 6.21 -20.64 -9.17
C VAL A 114 6.56 -19.75 -7.99
N ALA A 115 6.29 -20.22 -6.78
CA ALA A 115 6.72 -19.55 -5.57
C ALA A 115 8.25 -19.60 -5.47
N ALA A 116 8.88 -18.47 -5.22
CA ALA A 116 10.32 -18.38 -5.08
C ALA A 116 10.85 -19.31 -3.96
N GLU A 117 12.03 -19.88 -4.18
CA GLU A 117 12.79 -20.64 -3.18
C GLU A 117 13.97 -19.79 -2.70
N GLY A 118 13.75 -19.03 -1.63
CA GLY A 118 14.73 -18.10 -1.08
C GLY A 118 14.58 -16.71 -1.69
N ASN A 119 15.69 -16.03 -1.97
CA ASN A 119 15.64 -14.67 -2.53
C ASN A 119 15.20 -14.71 -4.00
N ILE A 120 14.05 -14.09 -4.29
CA ILE A 120 13.42 -14.09 -5.62
C ILE A 120 14.30 -13.45 -6.70
N HIS A 121 14.98 -12.33 -6.41
CA HIS A 121 15.88 -11.68 -7.37
C HIS A 121 17.05 -12.61 -7.76
N SER A 122 17.64 -13.30 -6.78
CA SER A 122 18.73 -14.26 -7.00
C SER A 122 18.27 -15.50 -7.77
N GLN A 123 17.00 -15.88 -7.66
CA GLN A 123 16.42 -16.97 -8.45
C GLN A 123 16.21 -16.52 -9.90
N LEU A 124 15.67 -15.32 -10.12
CA LEU A 124 15.53 -14.77 -11.46
C LEU A 124 16.88 -14.62 -12.16
N GLU A 125 17.89 -14.08 -11.47
CA GLU A 125 19.26 -13.95 -11.96
C GLU A 125 19.82 -15.29 -12.48
N LYS A 126 19.55 -16.39 -11.78
CA LYS A 126 20.02 -17.72 -12.21
C LYS A 126 19.36 -18.16 -13.51
N SER A 127 18.06 -17.89 -13.70
CA SER A 127 17.37 -18.15 -14.97
C SER A 127 18.08 -17.41 -16.10
N VAL A 128 18.18 -16.08 -15.96
CA VAL A 128 18.79 -15.19 -16.96
C VAL A 128 20.23 -15.58 -17.27
N MET A 129 21.05 -15.84 -16.25
CA MET A 129 22.46 -16.20 -16.44
C MET A 129 22.67 -17.57 -17.07
N SER A 130 21.70 -18.48 -16.93
CA SER A 130 21.70 -19.76 -17.65
C SER A 130 21.00 -19.69 -19.00
N ASN A 131 20.32 -18.56 -19.30
CA ASN A 131 19.43 -18.38 -20.44
C ASN A 131 18.44 -19.56 -20.56
N SER A 132 17.85 -19.95 -19.43
CA SER A 132 16.92 -21.08 -19.37
C SER A 132 15.54 -20.72 -19.92
N GLY A 133 15.15 -19.43 -19.89
CA GLY A 133 13.81 -19.02 -20.26
C GLY A 133 12.74 -19.69 -19.40
N GLU A 134 13.05 -19.86 -18.11
CA GLU A 134 12.21 -20.61 -17.16
C GLU A 134 10.93 -19.84 -16.81
N TYR A 135 11.02 -18.50 -16.81
CA TYR A 135 9.94 -17.61 -16.42
C TYR A 135 9.56 -16.69 -17.59
N ASP A 136 8.26 -16.57 -17.85
CA ASP A 136 7.71 -15.62 -18.82
C ASP A 136 7.45 -14.26 -18.14
N ALA A 137 7.18 -14.26 -16.84
CA ALA A 137 7.06 -13.06 -16.01
C ALA A 137 7.60 -13.29 -14.59
N ALA A 138 7.91 -12.19 -13.89
CA ALA A 138 8.26 -12.23 -12.47
C ALA A 138 7.61 -11.08 -11.70
N LEU A 139 6.96 -11.41 -10.59
CA LEU A 139 6.49 -10.47 -9.58
C LEU A 139 7.57 -10.31 -8.51
N LEU A 140 8.58 -9.50 -8.81
CA LEU A 140 9.72 -9.26 -7.92
C LEU A 140 9.30 -8.36 -6.75
N ILE A 141 9.91 -8.52 -5.58
CA ILE A 141 9.66 -7.60 -4.46
C ILE A 141 10.35 -6.25 -4.71
N GLN A 142 9.84 -5.17 -4.12
CA GLN A 142 10.42 -3.84 -4.28
C GLN A 142 11.87 -3.77 -3.81
N GLN A 143 12.20 -4.36 -2.65
CA GLN A 143 13.55 -4.34 -2.09
C GLN A 143 14.53 -5.12 -2.97
N GLY A 144 15.57 -4.43 -3.46
CA GLY A 144 16.65 -5.08 -4.21
C GLY A 144 16.50 -4.94 -5.73
N MET A 145 15.67 -4.00 -6.18
CA MET A 145 15.42 -3.76 -7.61
C MET A 145 16.59 -3.11 -8.35
N GLU A 146 17.61 -2.61 -7.65
CA GLU A 146 18.81 -2.04 -8.28
C GLU A 146 19.53 -3.07 -9.13
N LYS A 147 19.68 -4.30 -8.63
CA LYS A 147 20.42 -5.34 -9.33
C LYS A 147 19.75 -5.79 -10.63
N PRO A 148 18.47 -6.20 -10.66
CA PRO A 148 17.86 -6.66 -11.91
C PRO A 148 17.80 -5.54 -12.96
N VAL A 149 17.68 -4.28 -12.56
CA VAL A 149 17.73 -3.13 -13.48
C VAL A 149 19.15 -2.89 -13.99
N ALA A 150 20.12 -2.73 -13.09
CA ALA A 150 21.49 -2.38 -13.46
C ALA A 150 22.19 -3.47 -14.30
N GLU A 151 21.95 -4.74 -13.98
CA GLU A 151 22.58 -5.86 -14.69
C GLU A 151 21.79 -6.30 -15.94
N GLY A 152 20.67 -5.64 -16.26
CA GLY A 152 19.86 -5.93 -17.45
C GLY A 152 19.16 -7.29 -17.42
N TYR A 153 18.74 -7.75 -16.23
CA TYR A 153 18.02 -9.03 -16.08
C TYR A 153 16.54 -8.93 -16.43
N ILE A 154 16.00 -7.71 -16.43
CA ILE A 154 14.62 -7.40 -16.79
C ILE A 154 14.58 -6.36 -17.90
N VAL A 155 13.52 -6.38 -18.70
CA VAL A 155 13.36 -5.49 -19.86
C VAL A 155 12.70 -4.17 -19.48
N GLN A 156 12.92 -3.15 -20.32
CA GLN A 156 12.18 -1.89 -20.25
C GLN A 156 10.72 -2.11 -20.68
N LEU A 157 9.78 -1.48 -19.98
CA LEU A 157 8.34 -1.68 -20.11
C LEU A 157 7.62 -0.56 -20.86
N ASP A 158 8.25 0.59 -21.10
CA ASP A 158 7.60 1.81 -21.62
C ASP A 158 6.95 1.62 -23.01
N ASP A 159 7.51 0.75 -23.86
CA ASP A 159 6.94 0.41 -25.18
C ASP A 159 6.02 -0.83 -25.15
N LEU A 160 5.89 -1.47 -23.99
CA LEU A 160 5.14 -2.72 -23.81
C LEU A 160 3.77 -2.50 -23.16
N PHE A 161 3.65 -1.48 -22.32
CA PHE A 161 2.43 -1.16 -21.58
C PHE A 161 1.99 0.28 -21.81
N ASN A 162 0.69 0.52 -21.81
CA ASN A 162 0.14 1.85 -21.67
C ASN A 162 -0.12 2.14 -20.19
N PHE A 163 0.84 2.78 -19.52
CA PHE A 163 0.71 3.10 -18.09
C PHE A 163 -0.45 4.06 -17.76
N ASP A 164 -1.11 4.62 -18.78
CA ASP A 164 -2.34 5.39 -18.56
C ASP A 164 -3.56 4.53 -18.23
N ASP A 165 -3.52 3.22 -18.54
CA ASP A 165 -4.60 2.29 -18.26
C ASP A 165 -4.83 2.14 -16.75
N PRO A 166 -6.08 1.96 -16.30
CA PRO A 166 -6.45 2.11 -14.89
C PRO A 166 -5.96 0.97 -14.00
N TRP A 167 -5.48 -0.14 -14.57
CA TRP A 167 -4.95 -1.27 -13.83
C TRP A 167 -3.45 -1.14 -13.48
N TRP A 168 -2.80 -0.08 -13.96
CA TRP A 168 -1.42 0.26 -13.58
C TRP A 168 -1.42 1.34 -12.51
N ASP A 169 -0.67 1.12 -11.42
CA ASP A 169 -0.54 2.11 -10.35
C ASP A 169 0.43 3.22 -10.78
N LYS A 170 -0.12 4.32 -11.29
CA LYS A 170 0.65 5.48 -11.75
C LYS A 170 1.50 6.11 -10.64
N ASN A 171 1.09 6.00 -9.37
CA ASN A 171 1.89 6.52 -8.26
C ASN A 171 3.22 5.76 -8.13
N SER A 172 3.28 4.51 -8.60
CA SER A 172 4.52 3.72 -8.58
C SER A 172 5.60 4.25 -9.53
N LEU A 173 5.20 4.94 -10.61
CA LEU A 173 6.14 5.53 -11.56
C LEU A 173 7.03 6.60 -10.91
N GLU A 174 6.50 7.37 -9.95
CA GLU A 174 7.28 8.38 -9.21
C GLU A 174 8.51 7.80 -8.50
N GLY A 175 8.42 6.53 -8.08
CA GLY A 175 9.47 5.84 -7.35
C GLY A 175 10.30 4.87 -8.19
N LEU A 176 9.83 4.51 -9.39
CA LEU A 176 10.39 3.43 -10.22
C LEU A 176 11.04 3.92 -11.51
N GLN A 177 10.67 5.11 -12.00
CA GLN A 177 11.16 5.61 -13.27
C GLN A 177 12.54 6.28 -13.11
N ILE A 178 13.56 5.69 -13.73
CA ILE A 178 14.94 6.20 -13.72
C ILE A 178 15.27 6.72 -15.11
N LEU A 179 15.66 7.99 -15.22
CA LEU A 179 15.93 8.67 -16.50
C LEU A 179 14.78 8.56 -17.52
N GLY A 180 13.54 8.55 -17.02
CA GLY A 180 12.35 8.38 -17.88
C GLY A 180 12.13 6.93 -18.38
N LYS A 181 12.89 5.95 -17.88
CA LYS A 181 12.76 4.52 -18.23
C LYS A 181 12.14 3.73 -17.09
N THR A 182 11.21 2.85 -17.42
CA THR A 182 10.44 2.03 -16.47
C THR A 182 10.76 0.55 -16.70
N TYR A 183 11.25 -0.15 -15.68
CA TYR A 183 11.62 -1.58 -15.76
C TYR A 183 10.72 -2.49 -14.91
N ALA A 184 9.97 -1.88 -14.00
CA ALA A 184 9.05 -2.55 -13.10
C ALA A 184 7.90 -1.59 -12.76
N ILE A 185 6.71 -2.12 -12.49
CA ILE A 185 5.54 -1.31 -12.15
C ILE A 185 4.61 -2.06 -11.19
N ALA A 186 3.94 -1.34 -10.29
CA ALA A 186 2.85 -1.91 -9.50
C ALA A 186 1.53 -1.89 -10.30
N GLY A 187 0.66 -2.88 -10.09
CA GLY A 187 -0.60 -2.95 -10.82
C GLY A 187 -1.46 -4.12 -10.36
N ASP A 188 -2.69 -4.17 -10.87
CA ASP A 188 -3.75 -5.03 -10.35
C ASP A 188 -3.58 -6.52 -10.63
N ILE A 189 -2.51 -6.94 -11.32
CA ILE A 189 -2.14 -8.35 -11.42
C ILE A 189 -2.11 -9.01 -10.05
N THR A 190 -1.72 -8.23 -9.04
CA THR A 190 -1.61 -8.60 -7.65
C THR A 190 -2.49 -7.69 -6.79
N PHE A 191 -3.05 -8.24 -5.72
CA PHE A 191 -3.68 -7.46 -4.65
C PHE A 191 -2.82 -7.44 -3.37
N TYR A 192 -1.66 -8.13 -3.38
CA TYR A 192 -0.73 -8.13 -2.24
C TYR A 192 -0.10 -6.76 -1.98
N ASP A 193 0.13 -5.97 -3.03
CA ASP A 193 0.55 -4.57 -2.92
C ASP A 193 -0.42 -3.72 -2.07
N LYS A 194 -1.72 -3.98 -2.18
CA LYS A 194 -2.78 -3.37 -1.36
C LYS A 194 -2.78 -3.93 0.06
N LEU A 195 -2.63 -5.26 0.22
CA LEU A 195 -2.59 -5.90 1.55
C LEU A 195 -1.37 -5.53 2.37
N ILE A 196 -0.29 -5.07 1.73
CA ILE A 196 0.94 -4.67 2.41
C ILE A 196 1.04 -3.15 2.66
N ALA A 197 -0.01 -2.39 2.32
CA ALA A 197 -0.15 -1.00 2.73
C ALA A 197 -0.29 -0.91 4.27
N LEU A 198 0.38 0.07 4.88
CA LEU A 198 0.30 0.29 6.32
C LEU A 198 -1.04 0.95 6.69
N GLY A 199 -1.74 0.36 7.66
CA GLY A 199 -2.89 0.98 8.33
C GLY A 199 -2.68 1.12 9.84
N VAL A 200 -3.51 1.95 10.46
CA VAL A 200 -3.65 2.03 11.92
C VAL A 200 -4.98 1.42 12.32
N PHE A 201 -4.92 0.27 12.98
CA PHE A 201 -6.11 -0.36 13.57
C PHE A 201 -6.30 0.20 14.98
N PHE A 202 -7.48 0.72 15.31
CA PHE A 202 -7.77 1.21 16.65
C PHE A 202 -8.83 0.38 17.37
N ASN A 203 -8.60 0.11 18.65
CA ASN A 203 -9.52 -0.67 19.48
C ASN A 203 -10.68 0.21 19.96
N LYS A 204 -11.91 -0.06 19.48
CA LYS A 204 -13.08 0.78 19.77
C LYS A 204 -13.54 0.70 21.22
N ASN A 205 -13.40 -0.47 21.86
CA ASN A 205 -13.72 -0.62 23.27
C ASN A 205 -12.79 0.23 24.14
N MET A 206 -11.49 0.23 23.84
CA MET A 206 -10.55 1.10 24.53
C MET A 206 -10.83 2.58 24.24
N ALA A 207 -11.20 2.94 23.01
CA ALA A 207 -11.57 4.32 22.71
C ALA A 207 -12.80 4.79 23.52
N GLU A 208 -13.80 3.93 23.71
CA GLU A 208 -14.97 4.20 24.55
C GLU A 208 -14.60 4.28 26.04
N ASP A 209 -13.87 3.29 26.57
CA ASP A 209 -13.48 3.21 27.99
C ASP A 209 -12.69 4.43 28.46
N TYR A 210 -11.90 5.03 27.57
CA TYR A 210 -11.07 6.21 27.84
C TYR A 210 -11.72 7.52 27.41
N GLY A 211 -12.92 7.49 26.81
CA GLY A 211 -13.64 8.69 26.37
C GLY A 211 -12.87 9.49 25.32
N LEU A 212 -12.25 8.81 24.35
CA LEU A 212 -11.35 9.42 23.35
C LEU A 212 -12.10 10.19 22.25
N GLY A 213 -13.43 10.11 22.22
CA GLY A 213 -14.26 10.76 21.20
C GLY A 213 -14.29 10.00 19.88
N ASP A 214 -14.67 10.68 18.80
CA ASP A 214 -14.77 10.09 17.48
C ASP A 214 -13.44 10.22 16.73
N ILE A 215 -12.68 9.12 16.70
CA ILE A 215 -11.37 9.06 16.05
C ILE A 215 -11.50 9.21 14.52
N TYR A 216 -12.60 8.72 13.91
CA TYR A 216 -12.80 8.89 12.46
C TYR A 216 -13.01 10.35 12.11
N GLN A 217 -13.73 11.11 12.95
CA GLN A 217 -13.96 12.53 12.74
C GLN A 217 -12.63 13.32 12.70
N LEU A 218 -11.61 12.91 13.45
CA LEU A 218 -10.28 13.52 13.36
C LEU A 218 -9.66 13.35 11.96
N VAL A 219 -9.89 12.21 11.30
CA VAL A 219 -9.41 11.98 9.93
C VAL A 219 -10.19 12.86 8.96
N ILE A 220 -11.53 12.86 9.07
CA ILE A 220 -12.43 13.63 8.21
C ILE A 220 -12.14 15.14 8.29
N ASP A 221 -11.89 15.65 9.50
CA ASP A 221 -11.59 17.06 9.75
C ASP A 221 -10.15 17.43 9.37
N GLY A 222 -9.30 16.43 9.09
CA GLY A 222 -7.89 16.64 8.81
C GLY A 222 -7.03 16.93 10.04
N ASP A 223 -7.55 16.69 11.24
CA ASP A 223 -6.91 16.91 12.53
C ASP A 223 -6.17 15.67 13.06
N TRP A 224 -6.25 14.53 12.36
CA TRP A 224 -5.45 13.34 12.64
C TRP A 224 -3.97 13.57 12.24
N THR A 225 -3.21 14.17 13.18
CA THR A 225 -1.78 14.48 13.06
C THR A 225 -0.94 13.59 13.98
N PHE A 226 0.38 13.57 13.77
CA PHE A 226 1.31 12.80 14.58
C PHE A 226 1.25 13.24 16.05
N GLU A 227 1.21 14.55 16.31
CA GLU A 227 1.00 15.10 17.66
C GLU A 227 -0.33 14.62 18.28
N LYS A 228 -1.44 14.69 17.53
CA LYS A 228 -2.76 14.26 18.02
C LYS A 228 -2.78 12.77 18.33
N MET A 229 -2.15 11.96 17.47
CA MET A 229 -1.99 10.54 17.70
C MET A 229 -1.27 10.29 19.04
N LEU A 230 -0.10 10.91 19.26
CA LEU A 230 0.68 10.76 20.49
C LEU A 230 -0.11 11.16 21.75
N GLU A 231 -0.81 12.29 21.71
CA GLU A 231 -1.66 12.75 22.82
C GLU A 231 -2.68 11.69 23.24
N ILE A 232 -3.37 11.10 22.26
CA ILE A 232 -4.39 10.07 22.50
C ILE A 232 -3.75 8.78 23.04
N GLY A 233 -2.60 8.38 22.49
CA GLY A 233 -1.90 7.17 22.96
C GLY A 233 -1.35 7.29 24.38
N GLU A 234 -0.89 8.48 24.78
CA GLU A 234 -0.42 8.75 26.14
C GLU A 234 -1.54 8.57 27.17
N MET A 235 -2.77 8.99 26.86
CA MET A 235 -3.93 8.85 27.76
C MET A 235 -4.25 7.38 28.13
N VAL A 236 -3.90 6.44 27.25
CA VAL A 236 -4.20 5.01 27.43
C VAL A 236 -3.04 4.24 28.04
N SER A 237 -1.80 4.63 27.69
CA SER A 237 -0.58 3.96 28.11
C SER A 237 -0.45 3.91 29.64
N ALA A 238 -0.13 2.74 30.20
CA ALA A 238 0.03 2.59 31.64
C ALA A 238 0.89 1.38 32.01
N ASP A 239 1.79 1.57 32.98
CA ASP A 239 2.37 0.49 33.77
C ASP A 239 1.26 -0.12 34.66
N VAL A 240 0.72 -1.24 34.22
CA VAL A 240 -0.46 -1.86 34.85
C VAL A 240 -0.05 -2.60 36.13
N ASN A 241 1.18 -3.12 36.17
CA ASN A 241 1.66 -3.96 37.25
C ASN A 241 2.44 -3.18 38.34
N GLY A 242 2.87 -1.95 38.03
CA GLY A 242 3.53 -1.01 38.94
C GLY A 242 5.01 -1.27 39.19
N ASP A 243 5.70 -2.02 38.32
CA ASP A 243 7.10 -2.41 38.49
C ASP A 243 8.10 -1.46 37.79
N ASN A 244 7.60 -0.44 37.07
CA ASN A 244 8.36 0.51 36.24
C ASN A 244 9.14 -0.15 35.09
N VAL A 245 8.72 -1.34 34.66
CA VAL A 245 9.25 -2.06 33.51
C VAL A 245 8.12 -2.25 32.51
N TYR A 246 8.09 -1.39 31.49
CA TYR A 246 7.12 -1.51 30.42
C TYR A 246 7.42 -2.76 29.56
N ASP A 247 6.62 -3.81 29.75
CA ASP A 247 6.65 -5.05 28.98
C ASP A 247 5.25 -5.56 28.59
N LYS A 248 5.17 -6.78 28.07
CA LYS A 248 3.90 -7.40 27.64
C LYS A 248 2.79 -7.50 28.70
N ASN A 249 3.08 -7.20 29.98
CA ASN A 249 2.12 -7.19 31.08
C ASN A 249 1.43 -5.84 31.25
N ASP A 250 1.81 -4.83 30.46
CA ASP A 250 1.30 -3.47 30.53
C ASP A 250 0.33 -3.14 29.39
N ARG A 251 -0.21 -1.92 29.44
CA ARG A 251 -1.14 -1.42 28.42
C ARG A 251 -0.50 -0.26 27.67
N TYR A 252 -0.72 -0.23 26.36
CA TYR A 252 -0.03 0.67 25.45
C TYR A 252 -0.98 1.49 24.59
N GLY A 253 -0.59 2.73 24.32
CA GLY A 253 -1.18 3.53 23.25
C GLY A 253 -0.89 2.92 21.88
N PHE A 254 0.30 2.38 21.67
CA PHE A 254 0.75 1.91 20.36
C PHE A 254 1.44 0.56 20.40
N SER A 255 1.22 -0.25 19.36
CA SER A 255 2.09 -1.37 19.04
C SER A 255 2.47 -1.35 17.56
N GLY A 256 3.73 -1.67 17.30
CA GLY A 256 4.29 -1.74 15.97
C GLY A 256 5.60 -2.53 15.94
N GLN A 257 6.39 -2.29 14.91
CA GLN A 257 7.68 -2.96 14.69
C GLN A 257 8.72 -1.96 14.18
N ASN A 258 9.96 -2.42 14.00
CA ASN A 258 11.07 -1.60 13.54
C ASN A 258 10.79 -0.85 12.24
N ASP A 259 9.95 -1.43 11.39
CA ASP A 259 9.52 -0.91 10.10
C ASP A 259 8.83 0.46 10.24
N ALA A 260 8.23 0.75 11.40
CA ALA A 260 7.55 2.01 11.67
C ALA A 260 8.42 3.24 11.41
N VAL A 261 9.76 3.11 11.44
CA VAL A 261 10.67 4.22 11.14
C VAL A 261 10.51 4.75 9.72
N TYR A 262 10.50 3.87 8.71
CA TYR A 262 10.33 4.30 7.33
C TYR A 262 8.85 4.52 7.01
N GLU A 263 7.97 3.74 7.63
CA GLU A 263 6.55 3.87 7.38
C GLU A 263 5.99 5.22 7.87
N LEU A 264 6.47 5.72 9.02
CA LEU A 264 6.11 7.05 9.53
C LEU A 264 6.85 8.18 8.79
N LEU A 265 8.09 7.95 8.32
CA LEU A 265 8.77 8.92 7.45
C LEU A 265 7.95 9.14 6.17
N GLN A 266 7.51 8.04 5.57
CA GLN A 266 6.68 8.03 4.38
C GLN A 266 5.29 8.61 4.63
N SER A 267 4.71 8.35 5.81
CA SER A 267 3.46 8.98 6.24
C SER A 267 3.55 10.50 6.33
N ALA A 268 4.72 11.05 6.67
CA ALA A 268 5.00 12.49 6.65
C ALA A 268 5.26 13.05 5.23
N GLY A 269 5.15 12.23 4.18
CA GLY A 269 5.42 12.57 2.79
C GLY A 269 6.90 12.63 2.42
N GLU A 270 7.79 12.19 3.30
CA GLU A 270 9.24 12.16 3.07
C GLU A 270 9.68 10.79 2.55
N ARG A 271 10.84 10.75 1.89
CA ARG A 271 11.46 9.55 1.33
C ARG A 271 12.94 9.52 1.67
N PHE A 272 13.56 8.34 1.68
CA PHE A 272 15.02 8.22 1.76
C PHE A 272 15.68 8.83 0.53
N CYS A 273 15.22 8.46 -0.66
CA CYS A 273 15.63 9.10 -1.91
C CYS A 273 14.41 9.51 -2.73
N THR A 274 14.59 10.50 -3.59
CA THR A 274 13.55 11.01 -4.50
C THR A 274 14.11 11.07 -5.91
N ILE A 275 13.28 10.88 -6.93
CA ILE A 275 13.65 11.11 -8.33
C ILE A 275 13.61 12.62 -8.60
N GLY A 276 14.73 13.19 -9.06
CA GLY A 276 14.82 14.60 -9.45
C GLY A 276 14.11 14.90 -10.77
N ASP A 277 13.91 16.19 -11.06
CA ASP A 277 13.29 16.66 -12.31
C ASP A 277 14.06 16.24 -13.59
N ASP A 278 15.35 15.90 -13.44
CA ASP A 278 16.21 15.37 -14.50
C ASP A 278 16.11 13.84 -14.65
N GLY A 279 15.27 13.18 -13.86
CA GLY A 279 15.10 11.73 -13.83
C GLY A 279 16.18 10.99 -13.03
N ILE A 280 17.06 11.71 -12.32
CA ILE A 280 18.15 11.11 -11.53
C ILE A 280 17.74 11.06 -10.05
N PRO A 281 17.86 9.90 -9.37
CA PRO A 281 17.64 9.82 -7.94
C PRO A 281 18.61 10.70 -7.15
N TYR A 282 18.17 11.24 -6.02
CA TYR A 282 19.04 11.90 -5.05
C TYR A 282 18.63 11.57 -3.61
N LEU A 283 19.59 11.63 -2.69
CA LEU A 283 19.33 11.48 -1.25
C LEU A 283 18.47 12.66 -0.76
N SER A 284 17.23 12.38 -0.37
CA SER A 284 16.26 13.39 0.11
C SER A 284 16.11 13.41 1.64
N ALA A 285 16.42 12.29 2.30
CA ALA A 285 16.35 12.19 3.76
C ALA A 285 17.36 13.06 4.52
N ASP A 286 18.30 13.71 3.82
CA ASP A 286 19.25 14.66 4.41
C ASP A 286 18.72 16.10 4.52
N SER A 287 17.49 16.35 4.07
CA SER A 287 16.82 17.63 4.27
C SER A 287 16.56 17.89 5.76
N GLU A 288 16.55 19.17 6.17
CA GLU A 288 16.28 19.55 7.57
C GLU A 288 14.93 18.99 8.06
N ARG A 289 13.91 19.00 7.18
CA ARG A 289 12.58 18.46 7.48
C ARG A 289 12.63 16.95 7.74
N ALA A 290 13.22 16.18 6.82
CA ALA A 290 13.33 14.73 6.96
C ALA A 290 14.16 14.31 8.19
N VAL A 291 15.27 15.02 8.46
CA VAL A 291 16.09 14.79 9.66
C VAL A 291 15.28 15.02 10.93
N ASN A 292 14.54 16.11 11.02
CA ASN A 292 13.71 16.41 12.19
C ASN A 292 12.60 15.38 12.39
N ILE A 293 11.93 14.97 11.30
CA ILE A 293 10.90 13.91 11.33
C ILE A 293 11.50 12.59 11.83
N LEU A 294 12.66 12.17 11.34
CA LEU A 294 13.34 10.96 11.80
C LEU A 294 13.73 11.03 13.30
N VAL A 295 14.14 12.20 13.78
CA VAL A 295 14.41 12.44 15.21
C VAL A 295 13.14 12.28 16.04
N GLU A 296 12.02 12.84 15.61
CA GLU A 296 10.73 12.71 16.28
C GLU A 296 10.23 11.25 16.29
N ILE A 297 10.31 10.57 15.15
CA ILE A 297 9.95 9.14 15.02
C ILE A 297 10.79 8.27 15.95
N TYR A 298 12.12 8.45 15.99
CA TYR A 298 12.95 7.69 16.93
C TYR A 298 12.66 8.04 18.39
N THR A 299 12.27 9.27 18.69
CA THR A 299 11.89 9.68 20.04
C THR A 299 10.64 8.92 20.46
N PHE A 300 9.64 8.89 19.59
CA PHE A 300 8.40 8.13 19.78
C PHE A 300 8.66 6.62 19.92
N MET A 301 9.35 6.01 18.96
CA MET A 301 9.59 4.56 18.95
C MET A 301 10.45 4.08 20.12
N ASN A 302 11.29 4.96 20.69
CA ASN A 302 12.11 4.66 21.86
C ASN A 302 11.41 4.96 23.19
N ASP A 303 10.25 5.62 23.18
CA ASP A 303 9.41 5.75 24.37
C ASP A 303 8.73 4.42 24.68
N LYS A 304 9.39 3.63 25.53
CA LYS A 304 8.91 2.32 25.95
C LYS A 304 7.59 2.37 26.71
N ALA A 305 7.16 3.52 27.22
CA ALA A 305 5.88 3.64 27.88
C ALA A 305 4.72 3.71 26.88
N GLN A 306 4.95 4.30 25.71
CA GLN A 306 3.91 4.50 24.69
C GLN A 306 3.98 3.49 23.55
N PHE A 307 5.18 3.16 23.07
CA PHE A 307 5.37 2.34 21.87
C PHE A 307 5.86 0.93 22.19
N PHE A 308 4.98 -0.06 22.02
CA PHE A 308 5.31 -1.46 22.17
C PHE A 308 5.84 -2.07 20.87
N ASN A 309 7.17 -2.09 20.74
CA ASN A 309 7.85 -2.75 19.62
C ASN A 309 8.01 -4.25 19.88
N ARG A 310 7.48 -5.09 18.99
CA ARG A 310 7.54 -6.55 19.14
C ARG A 310 8.98 -7.10 19.13
N GLN A 311 9.86 -6.55 18.28
CA GLN A 311 11.21 -7.08 18.09
C GLN A 311 12.10 -6.78 19.29
N THR A 312 11.94 -5.62 19.93
CA THR A 312 12.68 -5.31 21.17
C THR A 312 12.23 -6.16 22.36
N ASN A 313 11.00 -6.68 22.31
CA ASN A 313 10.43 -7.60 23.29
C ASN A 313 10.59 -9.09 22.92
N ASN A 314 11.24 -9.42 21.80
CA ASN A 314 11.38 -10.78 21.26
C ASN A 314 10.04 -11.52 21.06
N LEU A 315 9.03 -10.80 20.58
CA LEU A 315 7.69 -11.33 20.34
C LEU A 315 7.40 -11.54 18.86
N THR A 316 6.54 -12.52 18.59
CA THR A 316 6.04 -12.81 17.24
C THR A 316 4.98 -11.79 16.82
N VAL A 317 4.66 -11.77 15.53
CA VAL A 317 3.53 -10.98 15.02
C VAL A 317 2.22 -11.39 15.69
N ALA A 318 2.02 -12.71 15.86
CA ALA A 318 0.82 -13.25 16.51
C ALA A 318 0.67 -12.77 17.96
N ASP A 319 1.78 -12.62 18.71
CA ASP A 319 1.74 -12.12 20.08
C ASP A 319 1.19 -10.69 20.16
N THR A 320 1.65 -9.77 19.30
CA THR A 320 1.15 -8.38 19.31
C THR A 320 -0.26 -8.26 18.78
N ILE A 321 -0.66 -9.10 17.82
CA ILE A 321 -2.07 -9.18 17.40
C ILE A 321 -2.94 -9.66 18.56
N ASN A 322 -2.50 -10.67 19.33
CA ASN A 322 -3.21 -11.14 20.52
C ASN A 322 -3.33 -10.07 21.60
N MET A 323 -2.30 -9.24 21.80
CA MET A 323 -2.36 -8.10 22.72
C MET A 323 -3.45 -7.09 22.29
N PHE A 324 -3.50 -6.74 21.00
CA PHE A 324 -4.55 -5.87 20.46
C PHE A 324 -5.96 -6.48 20.62
N MET A 325 -6.13 -7.76 20.25
CA MET A 325 -7.40 -8.48 20.41
C MET A 325 -7.85 -8.60 21.88
N SER A 326 -6.90 -8.52 22.82
CA SER A 326 -7.15 -8.59 24.26
C SER A 326 -7.35 -7.21 24.92
N ASN A 327 -7.57 -6.15 24.14
CA ASN A 327 -7.73 -4.77 24.62
C ASN A 327 -6.53 -4.25 25.44
N GLN A 328 -5.30 -4.64 25.05
CA GLN A 328 -4.07 -4.15 25.69
C GLN A 328 -3.37 -3.05 24.89
N VAL A 329 -3.74 -2.84 23.63
CA VAL A 329 -3.14 -1.87 22.72
C VAL A 329 -4.25 -1.05 22.07
N LEU A 330 -4.18 0.28 22.16
CA LEU A 330 -5.15 1.16 21.51
C LEU A 330 -4.96 1.18 19.99
N PHE A 331 -3.76 1.53 19.51
CA PHE A 331 -3.42 1.64 18.09
C PHE A 331 -2.41 0.56 17.69
N LEU A 332 -2.81 -0.34 16.80
CA LEU A 332 -1.96 -1.34 16.18
C LEU A 332 -1.56 -0.86 14.78
N MET A 333 -0.29 -0.52 14.59
CA MET A 333 0.27 -0.10 13.30
C MET A 333 0.80 -1.32 12.55
N ARG A 334 0.10 -1.73 11.50
CA ARG A 334 0.36 -2.98 10.80
C ARG A 334 -0.12 -2.96 9.35
N PRO A 335 0.46 -3.80 8.47
CA PRO A 335 -0.08 -4.00 7.12
C PRO A 335 -1.54 -4.48 7.15
N LEU A 336 -2.31 -4.10 6.13
CA LEU A 336 -3.73 -4.45 5.97
C LEU A 336 -3.99 -5.97 5.97
N SER A 337 -3.00 -6.79 5.61
CA SER A 337 -3.07 -8.25 5.75
C SER A 337 -3.40 -8.72 7.18
N SER A 338 -3.16 -7.89 8.20
CA SER A 338 -3.55 -8.22 9.58
C SER A 338 -5.08 -8.32 9.76
N LEU A 339 -5.89 -7.81 8.82
CA LEU A 339 -7.34 -8.01 8.79
C LEU A 339 -7.74 -9.49 8.80
N PHE A 340 -6.95 -10.36 8.17
CA PHE A 340 -7.23 -11.80 8.16
C PHE A 340 -7.10 -12.41 9.56
N ASP A 341 -6.17 -11.93 10.38
CA ASP A 341 -6.01 -12.35 11.78
C ASP A 341 -7.10 -11.74 12.67
N LEU A 342 -7.40 -10.45 12.48
CA LEU A 342 -8.37 -9.72 13.29
C LEU A 342 -9.82 -10.17 13.08
N ARG A 343 -10.12 -11.06 12.12
CA ARG A 343 -11.43 -11.75 12.04
C ARG A 343 -11.79 -12.47 13.34
N ALA A 344 -10.80 -12.97 14.08
CA ALA A 344 -11.00 -13.70 15.32
C ALA A 344 -11.25 -12.80 16.54
N MET A 345 -11.10 -11.47 16.41
CA MET A 345 -11.27 -10.53 17.50
C MET A 345 -12.74 -10.39 17.91
N ASP A 346 -13.07 -10.54 19.19
CA ASP A 346 -14.45 -10.36 19.66
C ASP A 346 -14.85 -8.87 19.75
N ALA A 347 -13.92 -8.00 20.17
CA ALA A 347 -14.13 -6.57 20.28
C ALA A 347 -14.17 -5.88 18.91
N GLU A 348 -14.92 -4.78 18.81
CA GLU A 348 -14.93 -3.95 17.61
C GLU A 348 -13.60 -3.19 17.46
N PHE A 349 -13.16 -3.02 16.23
CA PHE A 349 -12.02 -2.18 15.89
C PHE A 349 -12.38 -1.27 14.72
N GLY A 350 -11.58 -0.24 14.50
CA GLY A 350 -11.65 0.61 13.33
C GLY A 350 -10.32 0.69 12.60
N ILE A 351 -10.35 1.21 11.37
CA ILE A 351 -9.17 1.39 10.52
C ILE A 351 -9.10 2.85 10.12
N ILE A 352 -7.94 3.47 10.31
CA ILE A 352 -7.62 4.84 9.89
C ILE A 352 -6.24 4.86 9.22
N PRO A 353 -5.95 5.86 8.37
CA PRO A 353 -4.60 6.01 7.83
C PRO A 353 -3.58 6.31 8.93
N THR A 354 -2.31 6.16 8.58
CA THR A 354 -1.22 6.76 9.36
C THR A 354 -1.40 8.28 9.45
N PRO A 355 -0.98 8.90 10.56
CA PRO A 355 -1.27 10.31 10.80
C PRO A 355 -0.48 11.23 9.85
N LYS A 356 -1.06 12.38 9.51
CA LYS A 356 -0.27 13.46 8.89
C LYS A 356 0.82 13.93 9.84
N MET A 357 1.93 14.44 9.31
CA MET A 357 2.94 15.06 10.19
C MET A 357 2.34 16.22 10.98
N ASP A 358 1.63 17.12 10.28
CA ASP A 358 0.92 18.26 10.82
C ASP A 358 -0.27 18.64 9.92
N THR A 359 -1.01 19.68 10.29
CA THR A 359 -2.21 20.13 9.53
C THR A 359 -1.87 20.84 8.21
N THR A 360 -0.61 21.13 7.92
CA THR A 360 -0.18 21.70 6.62
C THR A 360 0.00 20.63 5.56
N GLN A 361 0.22 19.37 5.96
CA GLN A 361 0.18 18.23 5.06
C GLN A 361 -1.26 18.01 4.58
N THR A 362 -1.45 17.86 3.26
CA THR A 362 -2.77 17.76 2.65
C THR A 362 -3.25 16.33 2.47
N GLN A 363 -2.32 15.38 2.29
CA GLN A 363 -2.62 13.98 2.01
C GLN A 363 -2.24 13.07 3.19
N TYR A 364 -2.95 11.96 3.33
CA TYR A 364 -2.60 10.87 4.24
C TYR A 364 -1.73 9.85 3.51
N TYR A 365 -0.45 10.19 3.32
CA TYR A 365 0.48 9.31 2.61
C TYR A 365 0.61 7.96 3.30
N THR A 366 0.57 6.89 2.50
CA THR A 366 0.57 5.52 2.97
C THR A 366 1.83 4.82 2.50
N SER A 367 2.57 4.26 3.47
CA SER A 367 3.71 3.42 3.18
C SER A 367 3.28 2.05 2.67
N ILE A 368 4.04 1.51 1.73
CA ILE A 368 3.93 0.12 1.28
C ILE A 368 5.14 -0.65 1.82
N GLY A 369 4.92 -1.87 2.34
CA GLY A 369 6.00 -2.74 2.80
C GLY A 369 6.96 -3.18 1.69
N PHE A 370 7.98 -2.37 1.39
CA PHE A 370 8.90 -2.58 0.28
C PHE A 370 9.67 -3.91 0.34
N THR A 371 9.75 -4.56 1.51
CA THR A 371 10.42 -5.85 1.68
C THR A 371 9.66 -7.03 1.06
N GLY A 372 8.42 -6.85 0.63
CA GLY A 372 7.61 -7.91 0.01
C GLY A 372 6.51 -7.43 -0.92
N ALA A 373 6.35 -6.12 -1.10
CA ALA A 373 5.45 -5.56 -2.08
C ALA A 373 5.91 -5.95 -3.50
N PRO A 374 5.06 -6.65 -4.27
CA PRO A 374 5.42 -7.11 -5.62
C PRO A 374 5.42 -5.97 -6.63
N LEU A 375 6.25 -6.11 -7.66
CA LEU A 375 6.33 -5.31 -8.86
C LEU A 375 6.34 -6.24 -10.07
N VAL A 376 5.59 -5.86 -11.10
CA VAL A 376 5.48 -6.60 -12.35
C VAL A 376 6.73 -6.35 -13.18
N THR A 377 7.40 -7.43 -13.58
CA THR A 377 8.61 -7.40 -14.43
C THR A 377 8.57 -8.49 -15.48
N ILE A 378 9.29 -8.29 -16.58
CA ILE A 378 9.50 -9.29 -17.63
C ILE A 378 11.00 -9.61 -17.71
N PRO A 379 11.42 -10.86 -17.49
CA PRO A 379 12.81 -11.27 -17.63
C PRO A 379 13.32 -11.10 -19.07
N ILE A 380 14.59 -10.72 -19.23
CA ILE A 380 15.21 -10.59 -20.56
C ILE A 380 15.30 -11.94 -21.29
N ASP A 381 15.34 -13.06 -20.56
CA ASP A 381 15.39 -14.42 -21.11
C ASP A 381 13.99 -15.05 -21.31
N ALA A 382 12.89 -14.30 -21.08
CA ALA A 382 11.54 -14.78 -21.33
C ALA A 382 11.39 -15.27 -22.79
N LYS A 383 10.61 -16.34 -23.00
CA LYS A 383 10.47 -16.98 -24.32
C LYS A 383 10.02 -16.00 -25.40
N SER A 384 9.14 -15.07 -25.02
CA SER A 384 8.71 -13.94 -25.84
C SER A 384 8.31 -12.78 -24.93
N VAL A 385 9.10 -11.71 -24.92
CA VAL A 385 8.81 -10.47 -24.17
C VAL A 385 7.49 -9.85 -24.60
N GLU A 386 7.21 -9.80 -25.90
CA GLU A 386 5.98 -9.22 -26.44
C GLU A 386 4.73 -10.01 -26.00
N ASN A 387 4.79 -11.35 -26.05
CA ASN A 387 3.66 -12.16 -25.59
C ASN A 387 3.48 -12.07 -24.07
N SER A 388 4.59 -11.97 -23.33
CA SER A 388 4.56 -11.80 -21.88
C SER A 388 3.90 -10.50 -21.48
N ALA A 389 4.22 -9.40 -22.17
CA ALA A 389 3.54 -8.12 -21.98
C ALA A 389 2.03 -8.24 -22.25
N LYS A 390 1.61 -8.80 -23.40
CA LYS A 390 0.19 -8.95 -23.73
C LYS A 390 -0.59 -9.76 -22.69
N VAL A 391 0.00 -10.85 -22.19
CA VAL A 391 -0.63 -11.69 -21.15
C VAL A 391 -0.70 -10.94 -19.82
N LEU A 392 0.37 -10.25 -19.40
CA LEU A 392 0.40 -9.46 -18.17
C LEU A 392 -0.60 -8.30 -18.19
N ASP A 393 -0.67 -7.55 -19.29
CA ASP A 393 -1.60 -6.43 -19.44
C ASP A 393 -3.06 -6.90 -19.35
N THR A 394 -3.37 -8.05 -19.96
CA THR A 394 -4.72 -8.63 -19.89
C THR A 394 -5.03 -9.22 -18.52
N LEU A 395 -4.05 -9.81 -17.83
CA LEU A 395 -4.18 -10.24 -16.43
C LEU A 395 -4.46 -9.05 -15.50
N ALA A 396 -3.76 -7.94 -15.70
CA ALA A 396 -3.96 -6.70 -14.96
C ALA A 396 -5.37 -6.15 -15.19
N ALA A 397 -5.77 -6.03 -16.46
CA ALA A 397 -7.09 -5.54 -16.84
C ALA A 397 -8.23 -6.42 -16.31
N GLU A 398 -8.13 -7.75 -16.41
CA GLU A 398 -9.16 -8.64 -15.86
C GLU A 398 -9.19 -8.59 -14.33
N SER A 399 -8.05 -8.43 -13.69
CA SER A 399 -8.00 -8.25 -12.23
C SER A 399 -8.67 -6.95 -11.81
N TYR A 400 -8.40 -5.85 -12.49
CA TYR A 400 -9.08 -4.57 -12.27
C TYR A 400 -10.60 -4.69 -12.42
N LEU A 401 -11.07 -5.42 -13.44
CA LEU A 401 -12.50 -5.58 -13.73
C LEU A 401 -13.22 -6.61 -12.85
N SER A 402 -12.52 -7.49 -12.15
CA SER A 402 -13.16 -8.62 -11.46
C SER A 402 -12.55 -9.00 -10.10
N VAL A 403 -11.23 -9.10 -10.01
CA VAL A 403 -10.54 -9.48 -8.77
C VAL A 403 -10.56 -8.32 -7.77
N ASN A 404 -10.37 -7.09 -8.23
CA ASN A 404 -10.47 -5.89 -7.40
C ASN A 404 -11.86 -5.73 -6.81
N ASP A 405 -12.93 -5.96 -7.58
CA ASP A 405 -14.29 -5.94 -7.05
C ASP A 405 -14.45 -6.97 -5.91
N ALA A 406 -13.95 -8.21 -6.10
CA ALA A 406 -13.99 -9.22 -5.05
C ALA A 406 -13.10 -8.88 -3.83
N PHE A 407 -11.97 -8.21 -4.07
CA PHE A 407 -11.07 -7.72 -3.03
C PHE A 407 -11.73 -6.64 -2.19
N TYR A 408 -12.26 -5.61 -2.85
CA TYR A 408 -12.97 -4.53 -2.19
C TYR A 408 -14.25 -5.06 -1.51
N ASP A 409 -15.03 -5.94 -2.12
CA ASP A 409 -16.17 -6.56 -1.43
C ASP A 409 -15.77 -7.36 -0.18
N LEU A 410 -14.60 -8.01 -0.18
CA LEU A 410 -14.10 -8.74 0.99
C LEU A 410 -13.57 -7.80 2.07
N VAL A 411 -12.75 -6.83 1.66
CA VAL A 411 -12.00 -5.93 2.55
C VAL A 411 -12.89 -4.77 2.98
N LEU A 412 -13.51 -4.04 2.05
CA LEU A 412 -14.43 -2.91 2.23
C LEU A 412 -15.88 -3.31 2.50
N GLY A 413 -16.36 -4.42 1.97
CA GLY A 413 -17.78 -4.82 2.07
C GLY A 413 -18.25 -5.29 3.46
N THR A 414 -17.67 -4.77 4.55
CA THR A 414 -17.96 -5.03 5.98
C THR A 414 -17.56 -6.39 6.54
N LYS A 415 -17.18 -7.39 5.71
CA LYS A 415 -16.74 -8.70 6.21
C LYS A 415 -15.46 -8.63 7.04
N LEU A 416 -14.55 -7.73 6.67
CA LEU A 416 -13.28 -7.51 7.35
C LEU A 416 -13.25 -6.19 8.14
N THR A 417 -13.77 -5.11 7.56
CA THR A 417 -13.76 -3.75 8.15
C THR A 417 -14.73 -3.52 9.29
N ARG A 418 -15.75 -4.39 9.47
CA ARG A 418 -16.78 -4.34 10.52
C ARG A 418 -17.67 -3.09 10.54
N ASP A 419 -17.31 -2.01 9.84
CA ASP A 419 -18.06 -0.76 9.75
C ASP A 419 -17.76 0.05 8.46
N GLU A 420 -18.66 0.99 8.14
CA GLU A 420 -18.60 1.84 6.94
C GLU A 420 -17.47 2.90 7.02
N ASN A 421 -17.17 3.47 8.19
CA ASN A 421 -16.11 4.48 8.31
C ASN A 421 -14.72 3.89 8.04
N SER A 422 -14.45 2.67 8.52
CA SER A 422 -13.23 1.92 8.19
C SER A 422 -13.08 1.67 6.69
N THR A 423 -14.20 1.53 5.98
CA THR A 423 -14.23 1.32 4.52
C THR A 423 -13.80 2.59 3.79
N GLU A 424 -14.37 3.75 4.14
CA GLU A 424 -13.96 5.04 3.57
C GLU A 424 -12.49 5.37 3.85
N ASN A 425 -11.98 4.96 5.02
CA ASN A 425 -10.57 5.16 5.38
C ASN A 425 -9.62 4.23 4.60
N LEU A 426 -10.09 3.06 4.15
CA LEU A 426 -9.27 2.18 3.32
C LEU A 426 -9.09 2.71 1.91
N ASP A 427 -10.11 3.33 1.32
CA ASP A 427 -9.97 4.03 0.04
C ASP A 427 -8.87 5.10 0.16
N LEU A 428 -8.93 5.91 1.23
CA LEU A 428 -7.91 6.92 1.52
C LEU A 428 -6.50 6.32 1.68
N ILE A 429 -6.35 5.18 2.36
CA ILE A 429 -5.07 4.47 2.53
C ILE A 429 -4.56 3.98 1.17
N LEU A 430 -5.42 3.37 0.36
CA LEU A 430 -5.04 2.74 -0.89
C LEU A 430 -4.76 3.76 -2.00
N GLU A 431 -5.49 4.86 -2.08
CA GLU A 431 -5.28 5.91 -3.08
C GLU A 431 -3.99 6.71 -2.84
N ASN A 432 -3.55 6.84 -1.59
CA ASN A 432 -2.41 7.67 -1.20
C ASN A 432 -1.11 6.88 -0.94
N ARG A 433 -1.00 5.69 -1.51
CA ARG A 433 0.24 4.89 -1.44
C ARG A 433 1.41 5.64 -2.09
N ILE A 434 2.58 5.57 -1.47
CA ILE A 434 3.81 6.18 -2.00
C ILE A 434 4.94 5.15 -2.17
N TYR A 435 5.85 5.49 -3.09
CA TYR A 435 6.98 4.67 -3.49
C TYR A 435 8.28 5.44 -3.28
N ASP A 436 9.22 4.81 -2.57
CA ASP A 436 10.49 5.42 -2.16
C ASP A 436 11.66 4.75 -2.92
N PRO A 437 12.28 5.45 -3.89
CA PRO A 437 13.45 4.96 -4.60
C PRO A 437 14.57 4.43 -3.71
N GLY A 438 14.78 5.03 -2.53
CA GLY A 438 15.82 4.62 -1.59
C GLY A 438 15.52 3.26 -0.93
N CYS A 439 14.24 2.93 -0.78
CA CYS A 439 13.79 1.61 -0.32
C CYS A 439 13.81 0.58 -1.44
N ILE A 440 13.30 0.94 -2.62
CA ILE A 440 13.14 0.05 -3.78
C ILE A 440 14.52 -0.38 -4.32
N PHE A 441 15.35 0.59 -4.68
CA PHE A 441 16.69 0.32 -5.22
C PHE A 441 17.75 0.13 -4.12
N GLY A 442 17.33 0.11 -2.85
CA GLY A 442 18.21 -0.20 -1.72
C GLY A 442 19.45 0.70 -1.61
N PHE A 443 19.40 1.94 -2.07
CA PHE A 443 20.57 2.82 -2.14
C PHE A 443 21.25 2.96 -0.77
N GLY A 444 22.54 2.65 -0.72
CA GLY A 444 23.34 2.65 0.48
C GLY A 444 22.96 1.57 1.52
N ASP A 445 21.90 0.79 1.31
CA ASP A 445 21.20 0.01 2.35
C ASP A 445 20.68 0.90 3.50
N MET A 446 20.41 2.19 3.22
CA MET A 446 20.11 3.19 4.25
C MET A 446 18.78 2.89 4.97
N ALA A 447 17.72 2.55 4.25
CA ALA A 447 16.43 2.22 4.85
C ALA A 447 16.54 1.07 5.88
N ASN A 448 17.25 0.00 5.53
CA ASN A 448 17.53 -1.12 6.44
C ASN A 448 18.42 -0.72 7.63
N ALA A 449 19.31 0.27 7.45
CA ALA A 449 20.09 0.82 8.57
C ALA A 449 19.19 1.55 9.57
N PHE A 450 18.21 2.30 9.11
CA PHE A 450 17.24 2.99 9.96
C PHE A 450 16.25 2.04 10.66
N MET A 451 15.89 0.92 10.02
CA MET A 451 15.08 -0.14 10.66
C MET A 451 15.81 -0.91 11.77
N LYS A 452 17.09 -0.62 12.04
CA LYS A 452 17.77 -1.16 13.23
C LYS A 452 17.50 -0.25 14.43
N PRO A 453 17.52 -0.78 15.67
CA PRO A 453 17.40 0.05 16.86
C PRO A 453 18.40 1.22 16.84
N GLY A 454 17.88 2.45 16.89
CA GLY A 454 18.64 3.69 16.73
C GLY A 454 18.33 4.72 17.82
N ASN A 455 19.04 5.84 17.80
CA ASN A 455 18.86 6.95 18.75
C ASN A 455 18.61 8.26 18.00
N PRO A 456 17.66 9.11 18.45
CA PRO A 456 17.41 10.43 17.85
C PRO A 456 18.68 11.25 17.63
N ASP A 457 19.61 11.26 18.59
CA ASP A 457 20.86 12.03 18.53
C ASP A 457 21.80 11.57 17.39
N THR A 458 21.59 10.38 16.85
CA THR A 458 22.46 9.78 15.84
C THR A 458 21.97 9.99 14.41
N VAL A 459 20.72 10.43 14.20
CA VAL A 459 20.07 10.52 12.87
C VAL A 459 20.95 11.22 11.84
N ALA A 460 21.36 12.46 12.10
CA ALA A 460 22.17 13.23 11.16
C ALA A 460 23.52 12.56 10.86
N SER A 461 24.18 12.01 11.89
CA SER A 461 25.46 11.31 11.71
C SER A 461 25.32 9.99 10.95
N THR A 462 24.20 9.29 11.12
CA THR A 462 23.87 8.08 10.36
C THR A 462 23.72 8.43 8.90
N ILE A 463 22.90 9.44 8.55
CA ILE A 463 22.71 9.86 7.16
C ILE A 463 24.05 10.22 6.51
N GLU A 464 24.85 11.05 7.18
CA GLU A 464 26.16 11.46 6.67
C GLU A 464 27.09 10.27 6.43
N SER A 465 27.08 9.27 7.31
CA SER A 465 27.92 8.07 7.15
C SER A 465 27.53 7.19 5.95
N TYR A 466 26.28 7.27 5.48
CA TYR A 466 25.77 6.51 4.34
C TYR A 466 25.76 7.32 3.04
N ARG A 467 25.85 8.65 3.09
CA ARG A 467 25.78 9.57 1.93
C ARG A 467 26.64 9.13 0.76
N SER A 468 27.92 8.85 0.99
CA SER A 468 28.84 8.46 -0.08
C SER A 468 28.48 7.12 -0.71
N LYS A 469 27.89 6.19 0.06
CA LYS A 469 27.46 4.89 -0.46
C LYS A 469 26.17 5.03 -1.27
N VAL A 470 25.20 5.81 -0.76
CA VAL A 470 23.98 6.15 -1.50
C VAL A 470 24.32 6.77 -2.85
N GLN A 471 25.21 7.78 -2.87
CA GLN A 471 25.61 8.41 -4.14
C GLN A 471 26.28 7.41 -5.09
N ALA A 472 27.17 6.55 -4.59
CA ALA A 472 27.83 5.55 -5.43
C ALA A 472 26.84 4.54 -6.05
N ASP A 473 25.84 4.10 -5.28
CA ASP A 473 24.82 3.17 -5.77
C ASP A 473 23.89 3.86 -6.79
N ILE A 474 23.55 5.14 -6.59
CA ILE A 474 22.82 5.96 -7.57
C ILE A 474 23.62 6.12 -8.86
N ASP A 475 24.89 6.54 -8.77
CA ASP A 475 25.75 6.75 -9.93
C ASP A 475 25.89 5.46 -10.75
N ALA A 476 26.05 4.31 -10.08
CA ALA A 476 26.14 3.00 -10.72
C ALA A 476 24.83 2.61 -11.43
N LEU A 477 23.67 2.82 -10.81
CA LEU A 477 22.38 2.54 -11.43
C LEU A 477 22.15 3.45 -12.65
N VAL A 478 22.46 4.74 -12.53
CA VAL A 478 22.34 5.71 -13.63
C VAL A 478 23.24 5.33 -14.80
N GLU A 479 24.51 5.03 -14.57
CA GLU A 479 25.45 4.59 -15.62
C GLU A 479 24.94 3.33 -16.33
N ALA A 480 24.39 2.37 -15.57
CA ALA A 480 23.81 1.16 -16.13
C ALA A 480 22.57 1.44 -16.98
N VAL A 481 21.65 2.29 -16.49
CA VAL A 481 20.42 2.66 -17.21
C VAL A 481 20.73 3.50 -18.46
N GLU A 482 21.78 4.33 -18.47
CA GLU A 482 22.23 5.03 -19.68
C GLU A 482 22.87 4.08 -20.71
N GLY A 483 23.54 3.03 -20.24
CA GLY A 483 24.21 2.02 -21.07
C GLY A 483 23.28 0.96 -21.67
N ASN A 484 22.16 0.68 -21.02
CA ASN A 484 21.08 -0.21 -21.46
C ASN A 484 20.14 0.50 -22.45
#